data_AF-A0A969VNP6-F1
#
_entry.id   AF-A0A969VNP6-F1
#
_cell.length_a   1.000
_cell.length_b   1.000
_cell.length_c   1.000
_cell.angle_alpha   90.00
_cell.angle_beta   90.00
_cell.angle_gamma   90.00
#
_symmetry.space_group_name_H-M   'P 1'
#
loop_
_entity.id
_entity.type
_entity.pdbx_description
1 polymer ?
#
loop_
_entity_poly.entity_id
_entity_poly.type
_entity_poly.pdbx_seq_one_letter_code
_entity_poly.pdbx_strand_id
1 'polypeptide(L)'
;MDRLPRWADVALVPLISLLLAAIISALVLLSIGQSPVEAFNVMVEGALGSAYGWGYTLYYTTSFIFTGLAVTIAFHAGLFNIGGEGQAQLGALGVALVCLSLDWP
;
A
#
# COMPACT_ATOMS: atom_id res chain seq x y z
N MET A 1 19.98 18.69 9.13
CA MET A 1 19.76 17.78 7.99
C MET A 1 19.32 18.65 6.85
N ASP A 2 20.16 18.82 5.85
CA ASP A 2 19.77 19.58 4.66
C ASP A 2 18.59 18.87 4.02
N ARG A 3 17.48 19.61 3.83
CA ARG A 3 16.30 19.06 3.17
C ARG A 3 16.67 18.73 1.74
N LEU A 4 16.38 17.50 1.32
CA LEU A 4 16.54 17.11 -0.07
C LEU A 4 15.69 18.04 -0.96
N PRO A 5 16.08 18.23 -2.24
CA PRO A 5 15.23 18.91 -3.20
C PRO A 5 13.85 18.25 -3.24
N ARG A 6 12.76 19.03 -3.29
CA ARG A 6 11.38 18.49 -3.25
C ARG A 6 11.10 17.39 -4.28
N TRP A 7 11.70 17.48 -5.47
CA TRP A 7 11.56 16.46 -6.50
C TRP A 7 12.18 15.12 -6.10
N ALA A 8 13.28 15.15 -5.33
CA ALA A 8 13.94 13.95 -4.85
C ALA A 8 13.10 13.27 -3.76
N ASP A 9 12.53 14.04 -2.82
CA ASP A 9 11.66 13.49 -1.78
C ASP A 9 10.38 12.87 -2.36
N VAL A 10 9.75 13.54 -3.33
CA VAL A 10 8.45 13.10 -3.87
C VAL A 10 8.57 11.98 -4.89
N ALA A 11 9.63 11.95 -5.70
CA ALA A 11 9.76 10.99 -6.80
C ALA A 11 10.96 10.05 -6.64
N LEU A 12 12.14 10.58 -6.37
CA LEU A 12 13.37 9.78 -6.36
C LEU A 12 13.39 8.77 -5.21
N VAL A 13 13.03 9.20 -4.00
CA VAL A 13 13.03 8.33 -2.81
C VAL A 13 12.04 7.16 -2.99
N PRO A 14 10.74 7.38 -3.31
CA PRO A 14 9.81 6.27 -3.54
C PRO A 14 10.24 5.34 -4.68
N LEU A 15 10.80 5.90 -5.76
CA LEU A 15 11.28 5.11 -6.90
C LEU A 15 12.43 4.19 -6.50
N ILE A 16 13.42 4.70 -5.76
CA ILE A 16 14.54 3.91 -5.25
C ILE A 16 14.02 2.82 -4.30
N SER A 17 13.10 3.15 -3.39
CA SER A 17 12.49 2.16 -2.50
C SER A 17 11.78 1.04 -3.26
N LEU A 18 11.02 1.38 -4.31
CA LEU A 18 10.34 0.40 -5.16
C LEU A 18 11.33 -0.49 -5.91
N LEU A 19 12.40 0.09 -6.47
CA LEU A 19 13.44 -0.65 -7.16
C LEU A 19 14.17 -1.61 -6.23
N LEU A 20 14.54 -1.16 -5.03
CA LEU A 20 15.19 -2.01 -4.03
C LEU A 20 14.27 -3.16 -3.60
N ALA A 21 12.99 -2.88 -3.35
CA ALA A 21 12.01 -3.92 -3.04
C ALA A 21 11.92 -4.96 -4.17
N ALA A 22 11.80 -4.51 -5.43
CA ALA A 22 11.75 -5.40 -6.59
C ALA A 22 13.02 -6.26 -6.75
N ILE A 23 14.21 -5.67 -6.55
CA ILE A 23 15.48 -6.40 -6.60
C ILE A 23 15.54 -7.46 -5.51
N ILE A 24 15.20 -7.11 -4.27
CA ILE A 24 15.21 -8.05 -3.14
C ILE A 24 14.22 -9.19 -3.39
N SER A 25 12.99 -8.88 -3.82
CA SER A 25 12.00 -9.90 -4.19
C SER A 25 12.48 -10.81 -5.31
N ALA A 26 13.13 -10.26 -6.34
CA ALA A 26 13.70 -11.05 -7.43
C ALA A 26 14.82 -11.99 -6.95
N LEU A 27 15.72 -11.52 -6.07
CA LEU A 27 16.77 -12.35 -5.48
C LEU A 27 16.19 -13.50 -4.66
N VAL A 28 15.13 -13.24 -3.88
CA VAL A 28 14.42 -14.29 -3.13
C VAL A 28 13.82 -15.32 -4.08
N LEU A 29 13.14 -14.90 -5.14
CA LEU A 29 12.56 -15.82 -6.14
C LEU A 29 13.64 -16.67 -6.81
N LEU A 30 14.77 -16.07 -7.21
CA LEU A 30 15.89 -16.81 -7.77
C LEU A 30 16.46 -17.83 -6.78
N SER A 31 16.52 -17.50 -5.49
CA SER A 31 17.05 -18.40 -4.45
C SER A 31 16.23 -19.68 -4.27
N ILE A 32 14.93 -19.64 -4.60
CA ILE A 32 14.02 -20.78 -4.58
C ILE A 32 13.82 -21.40 -5.97
N GLY A 33 14.63 -21.01 -6.96
CA GLY A 33 14.60 -21.55 -8.32
C GLY A 33 13.41 -21.08 -9.16
N GLN A 34 12.75 -19.98 -8.79
CA GLN A 34 11.61 -19.42 -9.51
C GLN A 34 12.05 -18.27 -10.43
N SER A 35 11.31 -18.05 -11.53
CA SER A 35 11.55 -16.95 -12.47
C SER A 35 10.96 -15.63 -11.97
N PRO A 36 11.78 -14.59 -11.70
CA PRO A 36 11.25 -13.28 -11.28
C PRO A 36 10.43 -12.60 -12.36
N VAL A 37 10.78 -12.81 -13.62
CA VAL A 37 10.08 -12.20 -14.77
C VAL A 37 8.68 -12.78 -14.88
N GLU A 38 8.53 -14.08 -14.71
CA GLU A 38 7.22 -14.74 -14.72
C GLU A 38 6.35 -14.27 -13.55
N ALA A 39 6.92 -14.21 -12.33
CA ALA A 39 6.22 -13.69 -11.17
C ALA A 39 5.76 -12.23 -11.36
N PHE A 40 6.59 -11.38 -11.97
CA PHE A 40 6.23 -9.99 -12.24
C PHE A 40 5.14 -9.88 -13.31
N ASN A 41 5.20 -10.70 -14.36
CA ASN A 41 4.14 -10.76 -15.38
C ASN A 41 2.80 -11.18 -14.77
N VAL A 42 2.79 -12.23 -13.94
CA VAL A 42 1.60 -12.69 -13.23
C VAL A 42 1.05 -11.60 -12.30
N MET A 43 1.92 -10.86 -11.61
CA MET A 43 1.51 -9.75 -10.75
C MET A 43 0.85 -8.62 -11.55
N VAL A 44 1.43 -8.24 -12.69
CA VAL A 44 0.87 -7.19 -13.56
C VAL A 44 -0.45 -7.64 -14.17
N GLU A 45 -0.53 -8.88 -14.65
CA GLU A 45 -1.76 -9.44 -15.22
C GLU A 45 -2.86 -9.58 -14.17
N GLY A 46 -2.52 -10.02 -12.95
CA GLY A 46 -3.46 -10.09 -11.83
C GLY A 46 -3.99 -8.71 -11.42
N ALA A 47 -3.14 -7.68 -11.44
CA ALA A 47 -3.51 -6.32 -11.05
C ALA A 47 -4.30 -5.58 -12.14
N LEU A 48 -3.94 -5.72 -13.42
CA LEU A 48 -4.44 -4.87 -14.51
C LEU A 48 -5.13 -5.62 -15.65
N GLY A 49 -5.02 -6.95 -15.69
CA GLY A 49 -5.52 -7.78 -16.81
C GLY A 49 -7.04 -7.99 -16.83
N SER A 50 -7.74 -7.64 -15.75
CA SER A 50 -9.20 -7.76 -15.68
C SER A 50 -9.84 -6.59 -14.93
N ALA A 51 -11.13 -6.33 -15.19
CA ALA A 51 -11.90 -5.33 -14.45
C ALA A 51 -11.91 -5.61 -12.93
N TYR A 52 -11.90 -6.90 -12.55
CA TYR A 52 -11.81 -7.33 -11.17
C TYR A 52 -10.45 -7.00 -10.54
N GLY A 53 -9.35 -7.27 -11.26
CA GLY A 53 -7.99 -6.90 -10.85
C GLY A 53 -7.85 -5.40 -10.63
N TRP A 54 -8.38 -4.58 -11.53
CA TRP A 54 -8.45 -3.13 -11.36
C TRP A 54 -9.24 -2.73 -10.11
N GLY A 55 -10.40 -3.36 -9.89
CA GLY A 55 -11.22 -3.12 -8.71
C GLY A 55 -10.43 -3.35 -7.42
N TYR A 56 -9.72 -4.48 -7.31
CA TYR A 56 -8.87 -4.75 -6.15
C TYR A 56 -7.68 -3.81 -6.03
N THR A 57 -7.01 -3.50 -7.14
CA THR A 57 -5.86 -2.59 -7.15
C THR A 57 -6.27 -1.22 -6.58
N LEU A 58 -7.41 -0.68 -7.03
CA LEU A 58 -7.93 0.59 -6.53
C LEU A 58 -8.40 0.50 -5.07
N TYR A 59 -9.03 -0.61 -4.69
CA TYR A 59 -9.46 -0.86 -3.32
C TYR A 59 -8.29 -0.82 -2.33
N TYR A 60 -7.20 -1.56 -2.62
CA TYR A 60 -6.01 -1.57 -1.78
C TYR A 60 -5.26 -0.23 -1.84
N THR A 61 -5.14 0.38 -3.02
CA THR A 61 -4.50 1.70 -3.18
C THR A 61 -5.15 2.76 -2.29
N THR A 62 -6.48 2.80 -2.29
CA THR A 62 -7.25 3.73 -1.44
C THR A 62 -6.91 3.51 0.03
N SER A 63 -6.95 2.25 0.48
CA SER A 63 -6.64 1.89 1.86
C SER A 63 -5.24 2.33 2.27
N PHE A 64 -4.22 2.04 1.45
CA PHE A 64 -2.83 2.42 1.74
C PHE A 64 -2.62 3.94 1.79
N ILE A 65 -3.24 4.70 0.89
CA ILE A 65 -3.16 6.16 0.90
C ILE A 65 -3.74 6.72 2.20
N PHE A 66 -4.91 6.27 2.63
CA PHE A 66 -5.55 6.74 3.87
C PHE A 66 -4.77 6.35 5.12
N THR A 67 -4.21 5.13 5.17
CA THR A 67 -3.34 4.74 6.29
C THR A 67 -2.07 5.59 6.34
N GLY A 68 -1.44 5.87 5.20
CA GLY A 68 -0.28 6.76 5.12
C GLY A 68 -0.59 8.20 5.56
N LEU A 69 -1.75 8.73 5.16
CA LEU A 69 -2.25 10.03 5.61
C LEU A 69 -2.46 10.08 7.13
N ALA A 70 -3.11 9.06 7.71
CA ALA A 70 -3.35 8.98 9.15
C ALA A 70 -2.04 9.01 9.96
N VAL A 71 -1.02 8.31 9.48
CA VAL A 71 0.33 8.32 10.07
C VAL A 71 1.00 9.69 9.91
N THR A 72 0.92 10.28 8.71
CA THR A 72 1.55 11.58 8.38
C THR A 72 1.01 12.71 9.25
N ILE A 73 -0.30 12.75 9.52
CA ILE A 73 -0.93 13.77 10.37
C ILE A 73 -0.39 13.70 11.81
N ALA A 74 -0.29 12.50 12.39
CA ALA A 74 0.25 12.32 13.73
C ALA A 74 1.73 12.71 13.81
N PHE A 75 2.54 12.33 12.81
CA PHE A 75 3.95 12.72 12.73
C PHE A 75 4.13 14.25 12.64
N HIS A 76 3.26 14.96 11.91
CA HIS A 76 3.30 16.43 11.88
C HIS A 76 3.02 17.07 13.25
N ALA A 77 2.26 16.41 14.12
CA ALA A 77 2.03 16.83 15.50
C ALA A 77 3.16 16.43 16.47
N GLY A 78 4.23 15.78 15.98
CA GLY A 78 5.30 15.24 16.81
C GLY A 78 4.88 14.00 17.61
N LEU A 79 3.74 13.40 17.28
CA LEU A 79 3.21 12.22 17.93
C LEU A 79 3.56 10.98 17.13
N PHE A 80 3.91 9.91 17.84
CA PHE A 80 4.17 8.61 17.22
C PHE A 80 2.86 7.82 17.11
N ASN A 81 2.45 7.46 15.89
CA ASN A 81 1.28 6.63 15.65
C ASN A 81 1.70 5.18 15.37
N ILE A 82 1.64 4.32 16.40
CA ILE A 82 1.79 2.87 16.25
C ILE A 82 0.41 2.24 16.06
N GLY A 83 0.33 1.22 15.20
CA GLY A 83 -0.86 0.36 15.12
C GLY A 83 -1.92 0.84 14.14
N GLY A 84 -1.53 1.55 13.08
CA GLY A 84 -2.44 2.00 12.02
C GLY A 84 -3.27 0.86 11.41
N GLU A 85 -2.72 -0.36 11.33
CA GLU A 85 -3.46 -1.55 10.89
C GLU A 85 -4.65 -1.87 11.80
N GLY A 86 -4.45 -1.88 13.12
CA GLY A 86 -5.51 -2.13 14.10
C GLY A 86 -6.56 -1.01 14.12
N GLN A 87 -6.13 0.24 13.95
CA GLN A 87 -7.04 1.39 13.81
C GLN A 87 -7.91 1.26 12.55
N ALA A 88 -7.31 0.86 11.42
CA ALA A 88 -8.03 0.62 10.18
C ALA A 88 -9.04 -0.53 10.32
N GLN A 89 -8.65 -1.64 10.95
CA GLN A 89 -9.54 -2.78 11.22
C GLN A 89 -10.71 -2.43 12.15
N LEU A 90 -10.45 -1.70 13.25
CA LEU A 90 -11.52 -1.25 14.14
C LEU A 90 -12.46 -0.25 13.45
N GLY A 91 -11.93 0.66 12.63
CA GLY A 91 -12.73 1.56 11.82
C GLY A 91 -13.61 0.81 10.81
N ALA A 92 -13.04 -0.16 10.09
CA ALA A 92 -13.77 -1.01 9.16
C ALA A 92 -14.88 -1.83 9.85
N LEU A 93 -14.59 -2.40 11.03
CA LEU A 93 -15.59 -3.11 11.84
C LEU A 93 -16.73 -2.17 12.25
N GLY A 94 -16.41 -0.95 12.70
CA GLY A 94 -17.41 0.05 13.07
C GLY A 94 -18.32 0.42 11.88
N VAL A 95 -17.74 0.67 10.70
CA VAL A 95 -18.51 0.94 9.47
C VAL A 95 -19.40 -0.26 9.12
N ALA A 96 -18.86 -1.48 9.17
CA ALA A 96 -19.64 -2.69 8.87
C ALA A 96 -20.83 -2.87 9.82
N LEU A 97 -20.63 -2.66 11.13
CA LEU A 97 -21.71 -2.71 12.12
C LEU A 97 -22.79 -1.66 11.85
N VAL A 98 -22.40 -0.41 11.52
CA VAL A 98 -23.34 0.65 11.17
C VAL A 98 -24.14 0.28 9.92
N CYS A 99 -23.48 -0.17 8.86
CA CYS A 99 -24.13 -0.59 7.62
C CYS A 99 -25.09 -1.77 7.82
N LEU A 100 -24.78 -2.70 8.72
CA LEU A 100 -25.67 -3.82 9.07
C LEU A 100 -26.84 -3.38 9.96
N SER A 101 -26.65 -2.34 10.78
CA SER A 101 -27.70 -1.82 11.67
C SER A 101 -28.71 -0.89 10.98
N LEU A 102 -28.32 -0.32 9.83
CA LEU A 102 -29.18 0.53 9.02
C LEU A 102 -29.96 -0.34 8.05
N ASP A 103 -31.28 -0.32 8.15
CA ASP A 103 -32.14 -0.94 7.14
C ASP A 103 -31.94 -0.22 5.80
N TRP A 104 -31.31 -0.91 4.85
CA TRP A 104 -31.13 -0.41 3.50
C TRP A 104 -32.47 -0.56 2.72
N PRO A 105 -32.97 0.48 2.04
CA PRO A 105 -34.20 0.41 1.25
C PRO A 105 -34.09 -0.52 0.04
#